data_AF-A0AB33F9X0-F1
#
_entry.id   AF-A0AB33F9X0-F1
#
_cell.length_a   1.000
_cell.length_b   1.000
_cell.length_c   1.000
_cell.angle_alpha   90.00
_cell.angle_beta   90.00
_cell.angle_gamma   90.00
#
_symmetry.space_group_name_H-M   'P 1'
#
loop_
_entity.id
_entity.type
_entity.pdbx_description
1 polymer ?
#
loop_
_entity_poly.entity_id
_entity_poly.type
_entity_poly.pdbx_seq_one_letter_code
_entity_poly.pdbx_strand_id
1 'polypeptide(L)'
;MSRNPKNMPRIVGVDLFCGVGGLTHGLVRGGIQVAAGIDIDASCKFPFEANNSASFIECDVGELKAEDIAPFYEGADFTLLAGCAPCQPFSTYSRSGRNSEYESQWPLVSSFGRLIKKVKPDLVTMENVPQLADHPVFQQFLKSLSGYKKWWQVVECSSIGVPQTRKRLVLLASRLGSDGLELSQYQDRKMTVRETIGSLPPIKAGERDPQDELHSASSLSPLNLSRIRVSRPGGTWRDWPEELQASCHRKDTGATYPSVYGRMEWDRPAPTITTQCFGYGNGRFGHPEQDRAISLREAAMLQTFPESYAFAPPGASIRFNKMGRLIGNAVPVRLGEVIARSLVGHVQAHVY
;
A
#
# COMPACT_ATOMS: atom_id res chain seq x y z
N MET A 1 -17.01 -36.42 3.59
CA MET A 1 -18.18 -35.82 2.91
C MET A 1 -17.68 -34.75 1.97
N SER A 2 -17.73 -35.03 0.66
CA SER A 2 -17.35 -34.10 -0.41
C SER A 2 -18.36 -32.95 -0.46
N ARG A 3 -17.92 -31.72 -0.17
CA ARG A 3 -18.79 -30.53 -0.02
C ARG A 3 -18.94 -29.81 -1.35
N ASN A 4 -20.17 -29.47 -1.71
CA ASN A 4 -20.55 -28.90 -3.00
C ASN A 4 -20.12 -27.42 -3.07
N PRO A 5 -19.20 -27.01 -3.96
CA PRO A 5 -18.63 -25.65 -4.03
C PRO A 5 -19.60 -24.57 -4.54
N LYS A 6 -20.91 -24.86 -4.65
CA LYS A 6 -21.86 -24.06 -5.44
C LYS A 6 -22.56 -22.91 -4.70
N ASN A 7 -22.32 -22.68 -3.40
CA ASN A 7 -22.99 -21.59 -2.67
C ASN A 7 -22.07 -20.94 -1.62
N MET A 8 -20.86 -20.51 -1.98
CA MET A 8 -20.12 -19.64 -1.04
C MET A 8 -20.87 -18.31 -0.85
N PRO A 9 -21.00 -17.79 0.38
CA PRO A 9 -21.70 -16.55 0.63
C PRO A 9 -21.02 -15.40 -0.11
N ARG A 10 -21.82 -14.56 -0.77
CA ARG A 10 -21.37 -13.43 -1.55
C ARG A 10 -21.08 -12.24 -0.64
N ILE A 11 -19.79 -11.99 -0.41
CA ILE A 11 -19.32 -10.79 0.29
C ILE A 11 -19.12 -9.67 -0.73
N VAL A 12 -19.84 -8.56 -0.56
CA VAL A 12 -19.71 -7.36 -1.41
C VAL A 12 -19.06 -6.23 -0.63
N GLY A 13 -18.00 -5.64 -1.19
CA GLY A 13 -17.19 -4.61 -0.56
C GLY A 13 -17.29 -3.23 -1.23
N VAL A 14 -17.15 -2.18 -0.43
CA VAL A 14 -16.85 -0.81 -0.88
C VAL A 14 -15.53 -0.37 -0.23
N ASP A 15 -14.58 0.12 -1.04
CA ASP A 15 -13.26 0.57 -0.59
C ASP A 15 -13.18 2.10 -0.53
N LEU A 16 -13.10 2.64 0.69
CA LEU A 16 -12.93 4.07 0.92
C LEU A 16 -11.45 4.46 0.87
N PHE A 17 -11.13 5.59 0.25
CA PHE A 17 -9.76 6.04 0.03
C PHE A 17 -8.96 5.02 -0.81
N CYS A 18 -9.59 4.52 -1.88
CA CYS A 18 -9.12 3.34 -2.59
C CYS A 18 -7.79 3.55 -3.34
N GLY A 19 -7.41 4.81 -3.61
CA GLY A 19 -6.26 5.15 -4.43
C GLY A 19 -6.27 4.40 -5.76
N VAL A 20 -5.10 3.94 -6.20
CA VAL A 20 -4.98 3.13 -7.43
C VAL A 20 -5.54 1.72 -7.33
N GLY A 21 -6.20 1.35 -6.22
CA GLY A 21 -6.86 0.06 -6.06
C GLY A 21 -5.98 -1.07 -5.51
N GLY A 22 -4.89 -0.77 -4.80
CA GLY A 22 -4.03 -1.82 -4.22
C GLY A 22 -4.76 -2.71 -3.21
N LEU A 23 -5.53 -2.10 -2.29
CA LEU A 23 -6.37 -2.83 -1.34
C LEU A 23 -7.49 -3.57 -2.08
N THR A 24 -8.28 -2.86 -2.91
CA THR A 24 -9.31 -3.47 -3.77
C THR A 24 -8.83 -4.70 -4.52
N HIS A 25 -7.71 -4.60 -5.25
CA HIS A 25 -7.22 -5.70 -6.05
C HIS A 25 -6.82 -6.91 -5.18
N GLY A 26 -6.26 -6.65 -4.00
CA GLY A 26 -6.04 -7.67 -2.99
C GLY A 26 -7.35 -8.31 -2.51
N LEU A 27 -8.37 -7.50 -2.18
CA LEU A 27 -9.67 -8.00 -1.72
C LEU A 27 -10.33 -8.90 -2.76
N VAL A 28 -10.32 -8.48 -4.03
CA VAL A 28 -10.82 -9.26 -5.17
C VAL A 28 -10.09 -10.59 -5.30
N ARG A 29 -8.76 -10.59 -5.25
CA ARG A 29 -7.95 -11.82 -5.29
C ARG A 29 -8.19 -12.75 -4.09
N GLY A 30 -8.63 -12.19 -2.95
CA GLY A 30 -8.99 -12.94 -1.76
C GLY A 30 -10.42 -13.48 -1.74
N GLY A 31 -11.21 -13.23 -2.78
CA GLY A 31 -12.57 -13.76 -2.93
C GLY A 31 -13.70 -12.81 -2.52
N ILE A 32 -13.41 -11.52 -2.30
CA ILE A 32 -14.43 -10.50 -2.00
C ILE A 32 -14.77 -9.73 -3.27
N GLN A 33 -16.05 -9.62 -3.60
CA GLN A 33 -16.48 -8.80 -4.73
C GLN A 33 -16.48 -7.33 -4.32
N VAL A 34 -15.57 -6.51 -4.83
CA VAL A 34 -15.63 -5.06 -4.61
C VAL A 34 -16.53 -4.42 -5.66
N ALA A 35 -17.55 -3.69 -5.23
CA ALA A 35 -18.50 -3.02 -6.12
C ALA A 35 -18.07 -1.59 -6.50
N ALA A 36 -17.48 -0.88 -5.54
CA ALA A 36 -16.99 0.48 -5.77
C ALA A 36 -15.75 0.81 -4.94
N GLY A 37 -14.89 1.66 -5.49
CA GLY A 37 -13.83 2.36 -4.79
C GLY A 37 -14.08 3.86 -4.82
N ILE A 38 -13.82 4.54 -3.71
CA ILE A 38 -14.10 5.97 -3.54
C ILE A 38 -12.81 6.68 -3.20
N ASP A 39 -12.43 7.68 -3.99
CA ASP A 39 -11.27 8.53 -3.73
C ASP A 39 -11.50 9.93 -4.31
N ILE A 40 -10.86 10.94 -3.75
CA ILE A 40 -10.94 12.32 -4.25
C ILE A 40 -10.02 12.56 -5.44
N ASP A 41 -8.99 11.73 -5.61
CA ASP A 41 -7.99 11.89 -6.67
C ASP A 41 -8.44 11.22 -7.96
N ALA A 42 -8.97 12.00 -8.90
CA ALA A 42 -9.37 11.57 -10.24
C ALA A 42 -8.30 10.75 -10.98
N SER A 43 -7.01 10.93 -10.66
CA SER A 43 -5.95 10.17 -11.30
C SER A 43 -5.88 8.70 -10.93
N CYS A 44 -6.59 8.31 -9.87
CA CYS A 44 -6.78 6.94 -9.45
C CYS A 44 -7.82 6.19 -10.31
N LYS A 45 -8.69 6.90 -11.03
CA LYS A 45 -9.80 6.29 -11.78
C LYS A 45 -9.33 5.23 -12.76
N PHE A 46 -8.46 5.58 -13.69
CA PHE A 46 -7.96 4.65 -14.69
C PHE A 46 -7.29 3.41 -14.06
N PRO A 47 -6.28 3.55 -13.19
CA PRO A 47 -5.63 2.37 -12.61
C PRO A 47 -6.56 1.55 -11.72
N PHE A 48 -7.60 2.16 -11.14
CA PHE A 48 -8.61 1.42 -10.41
C PHE A 48 -9.48 0.58 -11.36
N GLU A 49 -10.16 1.22 -12.31
CA GLU A 49 -11.16 0.57 -13.19
C GLU A 49 -10.54 -0.37 -14.22
N ALA A 50 -9.33 -0.10 -14.70
CA ALA A 50 -8.65 -0.95 -15.68
C ALA A 50 -8.24 -2.32 -15.10
N ASN A 51 -8.10 -2.43 -13.78
CA ASN A 51 -7.58 -3.63 -13.11
C ASN A 51 -8.59 -4.31 -12.19
N ASN A 52 -9.71 -3.65 -11.93
CA ASN A 52 -10.72 -4.15 -11.00
C ASN A 52 -12.09 -3.97 -11.66
N SER A 53 -12.90 -5.04 -11.66
CA SER A 53 -14.29 -4.99 -12.15
C SER A 53 -15.21 -4.28 -11.15
N ALA A 54 -14.84 -3.05 -10.78
CA ALA A 54 -15.48 -2.21 -9.78
C ALA A 54 -15.51 -0.76 -10.28
N SER A 55 -16.53 0.00 -9.91
CA SER A 55 -16.67 1.40 -10.32
C SER A 55 -15.81 2.33 -9.46
N PHE A 56 -15.15 3.31 -10.07
CA PHE A 56 -14.49 4.38 -9.33
C PHE A 56 -15.43 5.58 -9.16
N ILE A 57 -15.58 6.04 -7.92
CA ILE A 57 -16.38 7.22 -7.58
C ILE A 57 -15.45 8.33 -7.09
N GLU A 58 -15.35 9.39 -7.88
CA GLU A 58 -14.60 10.59 -7.51
C GLU A 58 -15.39 11.41 -6.49
N CYS A 59 -15.03 11.31 -5.21
CA CYS A 59 -15.78 11.97 -4.14
C CYS A 59 -14.91 12.14 -2.89
N ASP A 60 -15.11 13.24 -2.17
CA ASP A 60 -14.59 13.38 -0.81
C ASP A 60 -15.40 12.49 0.16
N VAL A 61 -14.73 11.50 0.75
CA VAL A 61 -15.33 10.61 1.78
C VAL A 61 -15.85 11.41 2.99
N GLY A 62 -15.32 12.61 3.23
CA GLY A 62 -15.84 13.56 4.21
C GLY A 62 -17.30 13.95 3.98
N GLU A 63 -17.72 14.08 2.71
CA GLU A 63 -19.06 14.50 2.30
C GLU A 63 -20.00 13.31 2.03
N LEU A 64 -19.43 12.13 1.80
CA LEU A 64 -20.17 10.91 1.50
C LEU A 64 -21.16 10.53 2.62
N LYS A 65 -22.35 10.09 2.23
CA LYS A 65 -23.41 9.62 3.14
C LYS A 65 -23.65 8.12 2.99
N ALA A 66 -24.44 7.54 3.88
CA ALA A 66 -24.71 6.10 3.85
C ALA A 66 -25.58 5.71 2.66
N GLU A 67 -26.46 6.62 2.24
CA GLU A 67 -27.37 6.48 1.10
C GLU A 67 -26.60 6.40 -0.23
N ASP A 68 -25.41 7.00 -0.30
CA ASP A 68 -24.53 6.92 -1.46
C ASP A 68 -23.81 5.56 -1.55
N ILE A 69 -23.68 4.85 -0.43
CA ILE A 69 -22.98 3.55 -0.33
C ILE A 69 -23.96 2.37 -0.45
N ALA A 70 -25.14 2.47 0.16
CA ALA A 70 -26.10 1.38 0.26
C ALA A 70 -26.44 0.69 -1.09
N PRO A 71 -26.58 1.41 -2.22
CA PRO A 71 -26.87 0.79 -3.51
C PRO A 71 -25.80 -0.21 -3.98
N PHE A 72 -24.53 -0.04 -3.58
CA PHE A 72 -23.45 -0.93 -3.99
C PHE A 72 -23.51 -2.31 -3.32
N TYR A 73 -24.31 -2.48 -2.26
CA TYR A 73 -24.47 -3.74 -1.55
C TYR A 73 -25.65 -4.59 -2.05
N GLU A 74 -26.29 -4.21 -3.15
CA GLU A 74 -27.44 -4.95 -3.67
C GLU A 74 -27.09 -6.42 -3.99
N GLY A 75 -27.89 -7.34 -3.43
CA GLY A 75 -27.72 -8.78 -3.58
C GLY A 75 -26.49 -9.37 -2.87
N ALA A 76 -25.92 -8.66 -1.89
CA ALA A 76 -24.87 -9.20 -1.02
C ALA A 76 -25.47 -10.07 0.09
N ASP A 77 -24.83 -11.20 0.40
CA ASP A 77 -25.13 -11.95 1.63
C ASP A 77 -24.48 -11.28 2.84
N PHE A 78 -23.28 -10.72 2.64
CA PHE A 78 -22.55 -9.95 3.63
C PHE A 78 -21.91 -8.72 2.99
N THR A 79 -21.86 -7.64 3.76
CA THR A 79 -21.32 -6.36 3.33
C THR A 79 -19.98 -6.05 4.00
N LEU A 80 -19.02 -5.54 3.23
CA LEU A 80 -17.72 -5.08 3.72
C LEU A 80 -17.54 -3.59 3.43
N LEU A 81 -17.24 -2.80 4.47
CA LEU A 81 -16.68 -1.47 4.27
C LEU A 81 -15.19 -1.50 4.58
N ALA A 82 -14.37 -1.35 3.55
CA ALA A 82 -12.92 -1.24 3.67
C ALA A 82 -12.49 0.22 3.65
N GLY A 83 -11.35 0.54 4.28
CA GLY A 83 -10.80 1.88 4.14
C GLY A 83 -9.34 2.00 4.53
N CYS A 84 -8.60 2.80 3.76
CA CYS A 84 -7.20 3.15 4.01
C CYS A 84 -7.06 4.67 4.17
N ALA A 85 -7.72 5.24 5.20
CA ALA A 85 -7.75 6.68 5.40
C ALA A 85 -6.33 7.27 5.45
N PRO A 86 -6.03 8.31 4.65
CA PRO A 86 -4.69 8.86 4.57
C PRO A 86 -4.25 9.43 5.94
N CYS A 87 -2.97 9.23 6.23
CA CYS A 87 -2.39 9.44 7.55
C CYS A 87 -1.17 10.38 7.49
N GLN A 88 -1.13 11.32 6.54
CA GLN A 88 0.03 12.18 6.32
C GLN A 88 0.52 12.94 7.57
N PRO A 89 -0.30 13.28 8.59
CA PRO A 89 0.20 13.85 9.84
C PRO A 89 1.08 12.93 10.67
N PHE A 90 0.92 11.61 10.52
CA PHE A 90 1.41 10.62 11.47
C PHE A 90 2.70 9.92 11.02
N SER A 91 3.23 10.30 9.86
CA SER A 91 4.52 9.80 9.37
C SER A 91 5.69 10.32 10.21
N THR A 92 6.76 9.54 10.35
CA THR A 92 7.95 9.97 11.11
C THR A 92 8.58 11.24 10.53
N TYR A 93 8.45 11.45 9.22
CA TYR A 93 9.01 12.61 8.49
C TYR A 93 8.19 13.90 8.68
N SER A 94 6.89 13.80 8.95
CA SER A 94 6.03 14.97 9.21
C SER A 94 6.19 15.52 10.62
N ARG A 95 6.72 14.74 11.57
CA ARG A 95 6.93 15.17 12.97
C ARG A 95 7.94 16.31 13.13
N SER A 96 8.80 16.58 12.14
CA SER A 96 9.79 17.66 12.19
C SER A 96 9.26 19.03 11.76
N GLY A 97 8.04 19.12 11.24
CA GLY A 97 7.39 20.40 10.92
C GLY A 97 6.09 20.53 11.67
N ARG A 98 6.04 21.35 12.73
CA ARG A 98 4.76 21.74 13.35
C ARG A 98 4.07 22.77 12.45
N ASN A 99 3.23 22.32 11.53
CA ASN A 99 2.34 23.19 10.75
C ASN A 99 0.87 22.88 11.04
N SER A 100 0.04 23.91 11.17
CA SER A 100 -1.39 23.84 11.45
C SER A 100 -2.24 23.12 10.38
N GLU A 101 -1.69 22.83 9.20
CA GLU A 101 -2.36 22.01 8.17
C GLU A 101 -2.50 20.52 8.56
N TYR A 102 -1.77 20.03 9.57
CA TYR A 102 -1.80 18.63 10.01
C TYR A 102 -3.11 18.21 10.70
N GLU A 103 -3.93 19.15 11.15
CA GLU A 103 -5.26 18.88 11.73
C GLU A 103 -6.33 18.55 10.68
N SER A 104 -6.10 18.91 9.41
CA SER A 104 -7.08 18.76 8.32
C SER A 104 -7.39 17.32 7.89
N GLN A 105 -6.56 16.33 8.26
CA GLN A 105 -6.75 14.91 7.87
C GLN A 105 -7.32 14.02 8.99
N TRP A 106 -7.45 14.56 10.20
CA TRP A 106 -8.12 13.90 11.33
C TRP A 106 -9.62 13.65 11.09
N PRO A 107 -10.33 14.50 10.31
CA PRO A 107 -11.70 14.24 9.90
C PRO A 107 -11.85 12.93 9.12
N LEU A 108 -10.85 12.43 8.40
CA LEU A 108 -11.05 11.30 7.47
C LEU A 108 -11.23 9.96 8.18
N VAL A 109 -10.43 9.67 9.21
CA VAL A 109 -10.65 8.50 10.09
C VAL A 109 -12.00 8.63 10.81
N SER A 110 -12.38 9.85 11.20
CA SER A 110 -13.68 10.14 11.82
C SER A 110 -14.85 9.95 10.84
N SER A 111 -14.68 10.33 9.57
CA SER A 111 -15.65 10.14 8.48
C SER A 111 -15.84 8.67 8.17
N PHE A 112 -14.76 7.88 8.17
CA PHE A 112 -14.87 6.42 8.07
C PHE A 112 -15.71 5.86 9.24
N GLY A 113 -15.41 6.26 10.48
CA GLY A 113 -16.21 5.88 11.65
C GLY A 113 -17.67 6.34 11.59
N ARG A 114 -17.94 7.53 11.04
CA ARG A 114 -19.29 8.06 10.81
C ARG A 114 -20.05 7.17 9.81
N LEU A 115 -19.42 6.81 8.70
CA LEU A 115 -20.00 5.94 7.68
C LEU A 115 -20.29 4.54 8.24
N ILE A 116 -19.36 3.93 8.98
CA ILE A 116 -19.57 2.63 9.64
C ILE A 116 -20.82 2.66 10.53
N LYS A 117 -21.01 3.70 11.34
CA LYS A 117 -22.19 3.82 12.22
C LYS A 117 -23.52 3.92 11.46
N LYS A 118 -23.51 4.51 10.27
CA LYS A 118 -24.70 4.77 9.47
C LYS A 118 -25.02 3.62 8.52
N VAL A 119 -24.01 3.13 7.80
CA VAL A 119 -24.11 1.99 6.88
C VAL A 119 -24.30 0.67 7.64
N LYS A 120 -23.63 0.51 8.79
CA LYS A 120 -23.63 -0.72 9.61
C LYS A 120 -23.28 -1.99 8.83
N PRO A 121 -22.17 -2.02 8.07
CA PRO A 121 -21.78 -3.20 7.30
C PRO A 121 -21.57 -4.42 8.20
N ASP A 122 -21.61 -5.62 7.65
CA ASP A 122 -21.37 -6.85 8.42
C ASP A 122 -19.91 -6.98 8.83
N LEU A 123 -19.02 -6.53 7.96
CA LEU A 123 -17.57 -6.57 8.08
C LEU A 123 -16.96 -5.19 7.86
N VAL A 124 -15.87 -4.91 8.57
CA VAL A 124 -15.04 -3.72 8.37
C VAL A 124 -13.58 -4.13 8.35
N THR A 125 -12.80 -3.54 7.44
CA THR A 125 -11.34 -3.61 7.51
C THR A 125 -10.73 -2.22 7.40
N MET A 126 -9.65 -1.99 8.13
CA MET A 126 -8.85 -0.77 8.03
C MET A 126 -7.36 -1.12 7.94
N GLU A 127 -6.67 -0.49 6.99
CA GLU A 127 -5.21 -0.43 6.95
C GLU A 127 -4.74 0.97 7.33
N ASN A 128 -3.67 1.05 8.11
CA ASN A 128 -2.99 2.32 8.33
C ASN A 128 -1.51 2.19 8.75
N VAL A 129 -0.84 3.31 8.94
CA VAL A 129 0.52 3.34 9.53
C VAL A 129 0.49 2.90 11.00
N PRO A 130 1.57 2.25 11.51
CA PRO A 130 1.61 1.76 12.88
C PRO A 130 1.35 2.82 13.96
N GLN A 131 1.83 4.05 13.72
CA GLN A 131 1.75 5.18 14.66
C GLN A 131 0.30 5.59 14.96
N LEU A 132 -0.66 5.23 14.11
CA LEU A 132 -2.07 5.51 14.36
C LEU A 132 -2.56 4.80 15.62
N ALA A 133 -2.02 3.62 15.95
CA ALA A 133 -2.44 2.82 17.10
C ALA A 133 -2.30 3.56 18.44
N ASP A 134 -1.26 4.40 18.54
CA ASP A 134 -0.96 5.19 19.74
C ASP A 134 -1.73 6.52 19.80
N HIS A 135 -2.45 6.88 18.73
CA HIS A 135 -3.11 8.18 18.62
C HIS A 135 -4.56 8.12 19.15
N PRO A 136 -5.06 9.18 19.85
CA PRO A 136 -6.43 9.22 20.37
C PRO A 136 -7.52 9.00 19.31
N VAL A 137 -7.26 9.43 18.07
CA VAL A 137 -8.21 9.25 16.94
C VAL A 137 -8.50 7.77 16.66
N PHE A 138 -7.53 6.88 16.89
CA PHE A 138 -7.76 5.44 16.71
C PHE A 138 -8.68 4.89 17.79
N GLN A 139 -8.54 5.35 19.04
CA GLN A 139 -9.46 4.99 20.11
C GLN A 139 -10.89 5.49 19.82
N GLN A 140 -11.02 6.68 19.23
CA GLN A 140 -12.31 7.20 18.77
C GLN A 140 -12.88 6.35 17.61
N PHE A 141 -12.04 5.93 16.68
CA PHE A 141 -12.42 5.00 15.61
C PHE A 141 -12.90 3.66 16.17
N LEU A 142 -12.19 3.07 17.14
CA LEU A 142 -12.61 1.84 17.81
C LEU A 142 -13.97 2.00 18.50
N LYS A 143 -14.27 3.16 19.08
CA LYS A 143 -15.60 3.47 19.63
C LYS A 143 -16.69 3.52 18.56
N SER A 144 -16.35 3.86 17.31
CA SER A 144 -17.31 3.86 16.20
C SER A 144 -17.76 2.45 15.80
N LEU A 145 -16.93 1.45 16.06
CA LEU A 145 -17.21 0.02 15.90
C LEU A 145 -17.95 -0.58 17.10
N SER A 146 -18.80 0.20 17.79
CA SER A 146 -19.66 -0.35 18.84
C SER A 146 -20.62 -1.38 18.23
N GLY A 147 -20.73 -2.56 18.84
CA GLY A 147 -21.50 -3.70 18.30
C GLY A 147 -20.72 -4.64 17.38
N TYR A 148 -19.44 -4.37 17.13
CA TYR A 148 -18.55 -5.28 16.39
C TYR A 148 -17.57 -5.95 17.35
N LYS A 149 -17.25 -7.21 17.07
CA LYS A 149 -16.01 -7.84 17.51
C LYS A 149 -14.85 -7.34 16.65
N LYS A 150 -13.67 -7.24 17.23
CA LYS A 150 -12.54 -6.52 16.64
C LYS A 150 -11.26 -7.28 16.90
N TRP A 151 -10.40 -7.31 15.90
CA TRP A 151 -9.02 -7.72 15.99
C TRP A 151 -8.16 -6.68 15.29
N TRP A 152 -7.02 -6.34 15.86
CA TRP A 152 -6.07 -5.48 15.17
C TRP A 152 -4.65 -5.74 15.65
N GLN A 153 -3.69 -5.53 14.75
CA GLN A 153 -2.27 -5.70 15.04
C GLN A 153 -1.41 -4.86 14.09
N VAL A 154 -0.21 -4.50 14.52
CA VAL A 154 0.84 -4.04 13.61
C VAL A 154 1.49 -5.25 12.93
N VAL A 155 1.22 -5.42 11.65
CA VAL A 155 1.70 -6.51 10.81
C VAL A 155 2.98 -6.10 10.08
N GLU A 156 4.01 -6.93 10.20
CA GLU A 156 5.21 -6.87 9.35
C GLU A 156 4.91 -7.54 8.02
N CYS A 157 4.77 -6.78 6.94
CA CYS A 157 4.31 -7.27 5.65
C CYS A 157 5.24 -8.34 5.04
N SER A 158 6.52 -8.34 5.41
CA SER A 158 7.44 -9.41 4.99
C SER A 158 7.10 -10.79 5.56
N SER A 159 6.35 -10.88 6.67
CA SER A 159 5.89 -12.15 7.22
C SER A 159 4.62 -12.68 6.57
N ILE A 160 4.05 -11.99 5.57
CA ILE A 160 2.84 -12.43 4.84
C ILE A 160 3.06 -12.50 3.32
N GLY A 161 4.33 -12.49 2.90
CA GLY A 161 4.74 -12.65 1.51
C GLY A 161 4.87 -11.35 0.71
N VAL A 162 4.87 -10.17 1.35
CA VAL A 162 5.23 -8.92 0.66
C VAL A 162 6.76 -8.78 0.64
N PRO A 163 7.41 -8.53 -0.51
CA PRO A 163 8.88 -8.47 -0.64
C PRO A 163 9.48 -7.16 -0.12
N GLN A 164 8.95 -6.61 0.99
CA GLN A 164 9.46 -5.39 1.61
C GLN A 164 9.33 -5.40 3.13
N THR A 165 10.23 -4.70 3.81
CA THR A 165 10.15 -4.42 5.26
C THR A 165 9.19 -3.25 5.52
N ARG A 166 7.88 -3.52 5.46
CA ARG A 166 6.80 -2.54 5.69
C ARG A 166 5.93 -2.99 6.85
N LYS A 167 5.72 -2.11 7.82
CA LYS A 167 4.79 -2.35 8.92
C LYS A 167 3.50 -1.58 8.73
N ARG A 168 2.37 -2.22 9.00
CA ARG A 168 1.04 -1.62 8.90
C ARG A 168 0.13 -2.06 10.03
N LEU A 169 -0.61 -1.11 10.59
CA LEU A 169 -1.74 -1.39 11.46
C LEU A 169 -2.86 -1.96 10.59
N VAL A 170 -3.28 -3.19 10.89
CA VAL A 170 -4.41 -3.85 10.25
C VAL A 170 -5.48 -4.04 11.30
N LEU A 171 -6.72 -3.68 10.99
CA LEU A 171 -7.89 -3.93 11.81
C LEU A 171 -8.92 -4.71 11.01
N LEU A 172 -9.45 -5.76 11.62
CA LEU A 172 -10.61 -6.51 11.17
C LEU A 172 -11.73 -6.32 12.20
N ALA A 173 -12.95 -6.12 11.76
CA ALA A 173 -14.11 -6.07 12.63
C ALA A 173 -15.32 -6.75 11.99
N SER A 174 -16.13 -7.40 12.82
CA SER A 174 -17.26 -8.21 12.38
C SER A 174 -18.43 -8.12 13.36
N ARG A 175 -19.65 -8.13 12.81
CA ARG A 175 -20.90 -8.27 13.59
C ARG A 175 -21.27 -9.73 13.86
N LEU A 176 -20.64 -10.69 13.19
CA LEU A 176 -20.97 -12.11 13.26
C LEU A 176 -20.44 -12.77 14.54
N GLY A 177 -19.29 -12.31 15.03
CA GLY A 177 -18.62 -12.93 16.17
C GLY A 177 -17.11 -12.68 16.14
N SER A 178 -16.39 -13.27 17.10
CA SER A 178 -14.92 -13.18 17.19
C SER A 178 -14.21 -14.41 16.67
N ASP A 179 -14.93 -15.49 16.42
CA ASP A 179 -14.32 -16.79 16.14
C ASP A 179 -13.62 -16.76 14.78
N GLY A 180 -12.32 -17.01 14.77
CA GLY A 180 -11.48 -16.88 13.56
C GLY A 180 -11.38 -15.46 12.99
N LEU A 181 -11.78 -14.41 13.74
CA LEU A 181 -11.61 -13.02 13.32
C LEU A 181 -10.18 -12.56 13.62
N GLU A 182 -9.23 -13.04 12.82
CA GLU A 182 -7.83 -12.65 12.91
C GLU A 182 -7.13 -12.88 11.57
N LEU A 183 -5.96 -12.29 11.41
CA LEU A 183 -5.14 -12.51 10.22
C LEU A 183 -4.39 -13.85 10.34
N SER A 184 -4.55 -14.74 9.36
CA SER A 184 -4.13 -16.16 9.53
C SER A 184 -3.06 -16.67 8.54
N GLN A 185 -2.58 -15.85 7.60
CA GLN A 185 -1.61 -16.29 6.56
C GLN A 185 -0.21 -15.73 6.73
N TYR A 186 0.49 -16.23 7.74
CA TYR A 186 1.91 -15.95 7.93
C TYR A 186 2.80 -16.93 7.15
N GLN A 187 3.97 -16.46 6.75
CA GLN A 187 4.98 -17.20 6.01
C GLN A 187 6.33 -17.04 6.72
N ASP A 188 7.03 -18.16 6.94
CA ASP A 188 8.37 -18.14 7.53
C ASP A 188 9.42 -17.61 6.54
N ARG A 189 9.26 -17.96 5.25
CA ARG A 189 10.14 -17.52 4.18
C ARG A 189 9.75 -16.13 3.71
N LYS A 190 10.72 -15.20 3.71
CA LYS A 190 10.53 -13.84 3.21
C LYS A 190 10.82 -13.77 1.71
N MET A 191 9.91 -13.17 0.95
CA MET A 191 10.13 -12.85 -0.46
C MET A 191 11.26 -11.83 -0.61
N THR A 192 12.07 -12.00 -1.65
CA THR A 192 13.27 -11.20 -1.91
C THR A 192 13.10 -10.25 -3.09
N VAL A 193 13.99 -9.24 -3.18
CA VAL A 193 14.10 -8.37 -4.36
C VAL A 193 14.34 -9.20 -5.63
N ARG A 194 15.21 -10.22 -5.57
CA ARG A 194 15.54 -11.09 -6.71
C ARG A 194 14.32 -11.80 -7.27
N GLU A 195 13.51 -12.40 -6.40
CA GLU A 195 12.29 -13.10 -6.80
C GLU A 195 11.22 -12.17 -7.38
N THR A 196 11.29 -10.88 -7.06
CA THR A 196 10.26 -9.92 -7.45
C THR A 196 10.61 -9.20 -8.75
N ILE A 197 11.84 -8.73 -8.89
CA ILE A 197 12.23 -7.87 -10.02
C ILE A 197 13.36 -8.46 -10.87
N GLY A 198 13.95 -9.59 -10.48
CA GLY A 198 15.14 -10.15 -11.12
C GLY A 198 14.94 -10.66 -12.55
N SER A 199 13.69 -10.81 -13.00
CA SER A 199 13.34 -11.23 -14.36
C SER A 199 13.13 -10.06 -15.34
N LEU A 200 13.08 -8.81 -14.84
CA LEU A 200 12.86 -7.65 -15.70
C LEU A 200 14.09 -7.36 -16.57
N PRO A 201 13.89 -6.90 -17.82
CA PRO A 201 15.00 -6.54 -18.69
C PRO A 201 15.84 -5.39 -18.09
N PRO A 202 17.15 -5.31 -18.38
CA PRO A 202 17.96 -4.22 -17.88
C PRO A 202 17.65 -2.90 -18.60
N ILE A 203 17.63 -1.80 -17.84
CA ILE A 203 17.52 -0.42 -18.34
C ILE A 203 18.56 0.46 -17.65
N LYS A 204 19.00 1.55 -18.29
CA LYS A 204 19.91 2.53 -17.65
C LYS A 204 19.13 3.64 -16.95
N ALA A 205 19.85 4.46 -16.18
CA ALA A 205 19.29 5.67 -15.60
C ALA A 205 18.76 6.60 -16.70
N GLY A 206 17.50 7.02 -16.59
CA GLY A 206 16.82 7.86 -17.58
C GLY A 206 16.28 7.10 -18.79
N GLU A 207 16.50 5.79 -18.88
CA GLU A 207 15.93 4.95 -19.93
C GLU A 207 14.58 4.36 -19.51
N ARG A 208 13.85 3.90 -20.52
CA ARG A 208 12.55 3.24 -20.41
C ARG A 208 12.56 2.02 -21.31
N ASP A 209 11.96 0.94 -20.83
CA ASP A 209 11.74 -0.25 -21.63
C ASP A 209 10.71 0.00 -22.75
N PRO A 210 10.96 -0.45 -23.99
CA PRO A 210 10.05 -0.21 -25.12
C PRO A 210 8.72 -0.96 -25.02
N GLN A 211 8.62 -2.01 -24.21
CA GLN A 211 7.44 -2.87 -24.06
C GLN A 211 6.67 -2.59 -22.77
N ASP A 212 7.29 -1.97 -21.76
CA ASP A 212 6.63 -1.55 -20.52
C ASP A 212 6.93 -0.07 -20.18
N GLU A 213 5.93 0.79 -20.39
CA GLU A 213 6.05 2.23 -20.10
C GLU A 213 6.34 2.53 -18.63
N LEU A 214 5.92 1.65 -17.72
CA LEU A 214 6.17 1.81 -16.28
C LEU A 214 7.56 1.30 -15.90
N HIS A 215 8.21 0.46 -16.70
CA HIS A 215 9.61 0.11 -16.52
C HIS A 215 10.52 1.23 -17.04
N SER A 216 10.40 2.37 -16.36
CA SER A 216 11.14 3.61 -16.59
C SER A 216 11.95 3.95 -15.34
N ALA A 217 13.22 4.28 -15.52
CA ALA A 217 14.12 4.74 -14.44
C ALA A 217 14.35 6.25 -14.54
N SER A 218 14.40 6.94 -13.40
CA SER A 218 14.74 8.36 -13.38
C SER A 218 16.18 8.58 -13.87
N SER A 219 16.45 9.71 -14.51
CA SER A 219 17.82 10.11 -14.81
C SER A 219 18.61 10.37 -13.53
N LEU A 220 19.93 10.17 -13.57
CA LEU A 220 20.84 10.51 -12.50
C LEU A 220 21.71 11.69 -12.95
N SER A 221 21.95 12.63 -12.03
CA SER A 221 22.99 13.64 -12.24
C SER A 221 24.37 12.99 -12.34
N PRO A 222 25.37 13.65 -12.97
CA PRO A 222 26.73 13.11 -13.03
C PRO A 222 27.28 12.71 -11.66
N LEU A 223 27.02 13.52 -10.62
CA LEU A 223 27.40 13.22 -9.25
C LEU A 223 26.72 11.96 -8.70
N ASN A 224 25.41 11.81 -8.90
CA ASN A 224 24.69 10.63 -8.42
C ASN A 224 25.05 9.37 -9.21
N LEU A 225 25.45 9.50 -10.47
CA LEU A 225 25.99 8.40 -11.26
C LEU A 225 27.35 7.95 -10.73
N SER A 226 28.23 8.88 -10.34
CA SER A 226 29.48 8.54 -9.65
C SER A 226 29.22 7.85 -8.30
N ARG A 227 28.25 8.36 -7.52
CA ARG A 227 27.87 7.75 -6.24
C ARG A 227 27.36 6.32 -6.39
N ILE A 228 26.47 6.05 -7.35
CA ILE A 228 25.90 4.70 -7.48
C ILE A 228 26.93 3.67 -7.94
N ARG A 229 27.90 4.06 -8.77
CA ARG A 229 28.99 3.19 -9.24
C ARG A 229 29.91 2.69 -8.12
N VAL A 230 30.13 3.51 -7.09
CA VAL A 230 30.94 3.11 -5.93
C VAL A 230 30.12 2.42 -4.84
N SER A 231 28.79 2.54 -4.87
CA SER A 231 27.90 1.86 -3.94
C SER A 231 27.87 0.35 -4.14
N ARG A 232 27.89 -0.38 -3.02
CA ARG A 232 27.69 -1.83 -2.97
C ARG A 232 26.28 -2.16 -2.46
N PRO A 233 25.67 -3.29 -2.87
CA PRO A 233 24.44 -3.80 -2.26
C PRO A 233 24.55 -3.87 -0.74
N GLY A 234 23.55 -3.37 -0.01
CA GLY A 234 23.53 -3.36 1.47
C GLY A 234 24.47 -2.33 2.12
N GLY A 235 25.49 -1.85 1.41
CA GLY A 235 26.42 -0.82 1.86
C GLY A 235 25.79 0.54 2.09
N THR A 236 26.59 1.50 2.54
CA THR A 236 26.14 2.87 2.85
C THR A 236 27.10 3.91 2.25
N TRP A 237 26.70 5.18 2.26
CA TRP A 237 27.59 6.27 1.81
C TRP A 237 28.86 6.41 2.64
N ARG A 238 28.94 5.76 3.80
CA ARG A 238 30.13 5.75 4.67
C ARG A 238 31.29 4.95 4.08
N ASP A 239 31.01 4.08 3.12
CA ASP A 239 32.02 3.27 2.43
C ASP A 239 32.65 4.03 1.24
N TRP A 240 32.17 5.25 0.96
CA TRP A 240 32.57 6.02 -0.21
C TRP A 240 33.76 6.96 0.07
N PRO A 241 34.53 7.32 -0.97
CA PRO A 241 35.43 8.46 -0.93
C PRO A 241 34.73 9.73 -0.42
N GLU A 242 35.44 10.52 0.39
CA GLU A 242 34.87 11.66 1.10
C GLU A 242 34.22 12.68 0.13
N GLU A 243 34.81 12.88 -1.04
CA GLU A 243 34.35 13.78 -2.09
C GLU A 243 32.98 13.42 -2.66
N LEU A 244 32.55 12.15 -2.55
CA LEU A 244 31.24 11.69 -3.00
C LEU A 244 30.17 11.76 -1.91
N GLN A 245 30.56 11.92 -0.64
CA GLN A 245 29.64 12.04 0.48
C GLN A 245 28.87 13.36 0.42
N ALA A 246 27.55 13.32 0.62
CA ALA A 246 26.73 14.53 0.62
C ALA A 246 27.06 15.42 1.84
N SER A 247 27.05 16.74 1.65
CA SER A 247 27.37 17.71 2.71
C SER A 247 26.47 17.57 3.95
N CYS A 248 25.20 17.18 3.78
CA CYS A 248 24.29 16.92 4.88
C CYS A 248 24.71 15.73 5.74
N HIS A 249 25.31 14.68 5.15
CA HIS A 249 25.75 13.47 5.84
C HIS A 249 27.02 13.68 6.67
N ARG A 250 27.81 14.72 6.35
CA ARG A 250 28.97 15.14 7.13
C ARG A 250 28.61 15.86 8.44
N LYS A 251 27.32 16.20 8.65
CA LYS A 251 26.80 16.77 9.90
C LYS A 251 26.29 15.66 10.80
N ASP A 252 26.41 15.81 12.12
CA ASP A 252 25.92 14.83 13.11
C ASP A 252 24.46 14.44 12.91
N THR A 253 23.61 15.41 12.54
CA THR A 253 22.19 15.18 12.26
C THR A 253 21.96 14.33 11.01
N GLY A 254 22.78 14.47 9.97
CA GLY A 254 22.68 13.69 8.73
C GLY A 254 23.41 12.35 8.77
N ALA A 255 24.35 12.17 9.71
CA ALA A 255 25.07 10.91 9.93
C ALA A 255 24.13 9.74 10.31
N THR A 256 22.93 10.06 10.81
CA THR A 256 21.90 9.12 11.26
C THR A 256 21.07 8.49 10.14
N TYR A 257 21.27 8.88 8.87
CA TYR A 257 20.53 8.37 7.70
C TYR A 257 21.41 7.47 6.80
N PRO A 258 21.79 6.26 7.24
CA PRO A 258 22.70 5.37 6.49
C PRO A 258 22.10 4.80 5.20
N SER A 259 20.78 4.79 5.09
CA SER A 259 20.08 4.19 3.94
C SER A 259 20.05 5.06 2.71
N VAL A 260 20.27 6.38 2.84
CA VAL A 260 20.18 7.34 1.74
C VAL A 260 21.28 7.05 0.70
N TYR A 261 20.90 7.04 -0.58
CA TYR A 261 21.76 6.59 -1.68
C TYR A 261 22.24 5.13 -1.56
N GLY A 262 21.50 4.26 -0.87
CA GLY A 262 21.86 2.85 -0.77
C GLY A 262 21.39 2.03 -1.98
N ARG A 263 22.14 1.00 -2.34
CA ARG A 263 21.65 -0.09 -3.21
C ARG A 263 20.87 -1.11 -2.39
N MET A 264 19.79 -1.64 -2.96
CA MET A 264 19.09 -2.80 -2.43
C MET A 264 19.97 -4.06 -2.50
N GLU A 265 19.61 -5.08 -1.75
CA GLU A 265 20.25 -6.40 -1.80
C GLU A 265 19.31 -7.37 -2.50
N TRP A 266 19.86 -8.18 -3.41
CA TRP A 266 19.07 -9.16 -4.17
C TRP A 266 18.34 -10.16 -3.25
N ASP A 267 19.03 -10.68 -2.24
CA ASP A 267 18.56 -11.79 -1.40
C ASP A 267 17.95 -11.32 -0.07
N ARG A 268 17.48 -10.06 -0.03
CA ARG A 268 16.72 -9.48 1.09
C ARG A 268 15.41 -8.88 0.59
N PRO A 269 14.41 -8.68 1.46
CA PRO A 269 13.27 -7.83 1.14
C PRO A 269 13.71 -6.39 0.88
N ALA A 270 12.97 -5.67 0.02
CA ALA A 270 13.19 -4.25 -0.22
C ALA A 270 12.91 -3.41 1.05
N PRO A 271 13.46 -2.18 1.16
CA PRO A 271 12.92 -1.20 2.10
C PRO A 271 11.44 -0.90 1.80
N THR A 272 10.76 -0.23 2.72
CA THR A 272 9.39 0.26 2.44
C THR A 272 9.38 1.13 1.20
N ILE A 273 8.59 0.75 0.19
CA ILE A 273 8.35 1.55 -1.00
C ILE A 273 7.58 2.82 -0.59
N THR A 274 8.23 3.97 -0.76
CA THR A 274 7.69 5.30 -0.44
C THR A 274 7.21 6.03 -1.69
N THR A 275 6.59 7.19 -1.51
CA THR A 275 6.08 8.03 -2.60
C THR A 275 7.16 8.61 -3.51
N GLN A 276 8.43 8.58 -3.09
CA GLN A 276 9.57 9.06 -3.87
C GLN A 276 10.63 7.97 -4.10
N CYS A 277 10.22 6.70 -4.05
CA CYS A 277 11.11 5.54 -4.21
C CYS A 277 11.85 5.48 -5.56
N PHE A 278 11.39 6.22 -6.57
CA PHE A 278 12.09 6.33 -7.85
C PHE A 278 13.36 7.19 -7.78
N GLY A 279 13.58 7.95 -6.70
CA GLY A 279 14.76 8.80 -6.54
C GLY A 279 15.86 8.11 -5.74
N TYR A 280 17.06 7.98 -6.33
CA TYR A 280 18.20 7.34 -5.66
C TYR A 280 18.57 8.01 -4.32
N GLY A 281 18.43 9.32 -4.21
CA GLY A 281 18.71 10.08 -2.99
C GLY A 281 17.63 10.01 -1.90
N ASN A 282 16.54 9.28 -2.11
CA ASN A 282 15.40 9.27 -1.19
C ASN A 282 15.37 8.05 -0.25
N GLY A 283 16.44 7.26 -0.25
CA GLY A 283 16.56 6.05 0.57
C GLY A 283 17.41 4.99 -0.10
N ARG A 284 17.19 3.73 0.28
CA ARG A 284 17.88 2.57 -0.30
C ARG A 284 17.16 2.09 -1.55
N PHE A 285 17.08 2.96 -2.55
CA PHE A 285 16.32 2.71 -3.78
C PHE A 285 17.22 2.54 -5.01
N GLY A 286 18.54 2.39 -4.84
CA GLY A 286 19.42 1.97 -5.93
C GLY A 286 19.12 0.52 -6.31
N HIS A 287 19.04 0.24 -7.61
CA HIS A 287 18.94 -1.13 -8.10
C HIS A 287 20.16 -1.95 -7.61
N PRO A 288 20.01 -3.25 -7.27
CA PRO A 288 21.11 -4.03 -6.68
C PRO A 288 22.38 -4.05 -7.54
N GLU A 289 22.23 -4.04 -8.86
CA GLU A 289 23.37 -4.17 -9.80
C GLU A 289 23.52 -2.98 -10.77
N GLN A 290 22.48 -2.68 -11.56
CA GLN A 290 22.45 -1.60 -12.54
C GLN A 290 22.66 -0.19 -11.92
N ASP A 291 23.35 0.71 -12.63
CA ASP A 291 23.68 2.09 -12.19
C ASP A 291 22.47 3.05 -12.27
N ARG A 292 21.38 2.70 -11.60
CA ARG A 292 20.13 3.48 -11.56
C ARG A 292 19.36 3.28 -10.26
N ALA A 293 18.40 4.16 -10.00
CA ALA A 293 17.35 3.86 -9.04
C ALA A 293 16.43 2.74 -9.57
N ILE A 294 15.61 2.17 -8.69
CA ILE A 294 14.54 1.26 -9.12
C ILE A 294 13.55 1.98 -10.05
N SER A 295 12.99 1.24 -11.00
CA SER A 295 11.97 1.73 -11.92
C SER A 295 10.61 1.85 -11.22
N LEU A 296 9.65 2.52 -11.86
CA LEU A 296 8.27 2.56 -11.35
C LEU A 296 7.61 1.16 -11.37
N ARG A 297 7.85 0.35 -12.41
CA ARG A 297 7.42 -1.07 -12.47
C ARG A 297 7.97 -1.89 -11.31
N GLU A 298 9.28 -1.80 -11.06
CA GLU A 298 9.93 -2.48 -9.94
C GLU A 298 9.30 -2.07 -8.60
N ALA A 299 9.05 -0.78 -8.39
CA ALA A 299 8.36 -0.27 -7.20
C ALA A 299 6.93 -0.83 -7.06
N ALA A 300 6.18 -0.92 -8.16
CA ALA A 300 4.82 -1.48 -8.16
C ALA A 300 4.83 -2.98 -7.84
N MET A 301 5.74 -3.75 -8.43
CA MET A 301 5.89 -5.19 -8.15
C MET A 301 6.35 -5.44 -6.71
N LEU A 302 7.20 -4.59 -6.15
CA LEU A 302 7.59 -4.66 -4.73
C LEU A 302 6.41 -4.35 -3.79
N GLN A 303 5.45 -3.52 -4.23
CA GLN A 303 4.12 -3.37 -3.61
C GLN A 303 3.15 -4.51 -3.98
N THR A 304 3.64 -5.60 -4.56
CA THR A 304 2.90 -6.81 -4.96
C THR A 304 1.80 -6.59 -6.01
N PHE A 305 1.80 -5.46 -6.71
CA PHE A 305 0.99 -5.34 -7.92
C PHE A 305 1.46 -6.37 -8.96
N PRO A 306 0.53 -7.01 -9.68
CA PRO A 306 0.90 -7.80 -10.86
C PRO A 306 1.71 -6.97 -11.85
N GLU A 307 2.63 -7.62 -12.57
CA GLU A 307 3.40 -6.97 -13.64
C GLU A 307 2.47 -6.36 -14.70
N SER A 308 1.32 -7.00 -14.96
CA SER A 308 0.30 -6.52 -15.91
C SER A 308 -0.60 -5.41 -15.36
N TYR A 309 -0.42 -4.95 -14.11
CA TYR A 309 -1.28 -3.92 -13.53
C TYR A 309 -1.12 -2.61 -14.31
N ALA A 310 -2.23 -2.11 -14.85
CA ALA A 310 -2.27 -0.93 -15.71
C ALA A 310 -2.33 0.34 -14.85
N PHE A 311 -1.27 1.15 -14.85
CA PHE A 311 -1.23 2.38 -14.05
C PHE A 311 -1.66 3.64 -14.82
N ALA A 312 -1.57 3.59 -16.14
CA ALA A 312 -1.94 4.67 -17.04
C ALA A 312 -2.44 4.08 -18.37
N PRO A 313 -3.27 4.82 -19.14
CA PRO A 313 -3.66 4.40 -20.48
C PRO A 313 -2.43 4.18 -21.37
N PRO A 314 -2.47 3.22 -22.31
CA PRO A 314 -1.38 3.05 -23.28
C PRO A 314 -1.01 4.35 -23.99
N GLY A 315 0.27 4.68 -24.05
CA GLY A 315 0.78 5.91 -24.69
C GLY A 315 0.70 7.16 -23.82
N ALA A 316 0.19 7.07 -22.58
CA ALA A 316 0.12 8.20 -21.68
C ALA A 316 1.52 8.58 -21.15
N SER A 317 1.78 9.88 -21.03
CA SER A 317 3.04 10.37 -20.44
C SER A 317 3.11 10.03 -18.95
N ILE A 318 4.13 9.24 -18.57
CA ILE A 318 4.41 8.87 -17.18
C ILE A 318 5.15 10.00 -16.48
N ARG A 319 4.54 10.59 -15.45
CA ARG A 319 5.19 11.55 -14.55
C ARG A 319 5.63 10.86 -13.27
N PHE A 320 6.94 10.76 -13.05
CA PHE A 320 7.54 10.05 -11.90
C PHE A 320 6.98 10.49 -10.54
N ASN A 321 6.91 11.80 -10.26
CA ASN A 321 6.39 12.29 -8.98
C ASN A 321 4.93 11.86 -8.74
N LYS A 322 4.10 11.89 -9.78
CA LYS A 322 2.70 11.47 -9.69
C LYS A 322 2.62 9.96 -9.49
N MET A 323 3.31 9.19 -10.32
CA MET A 323 3.24 7.74 -10.31
C MET A 323 3.88 7.12 -9.05
N GLY A 324 5.02 7.64 -8.62
CA GLY A 324 5.67 7.27 -7.37
C GLY A 324 4.76 7.51 -6.16
N ARG A 325 4.05 8.66 -6.11
CA ARG A 325 3.07 8.93 -5.06
C ARG A 325 1.95 7.89 -5.05
N LEU A 326 1.37 7.61 -6.22
CA LEU A 326 0.29 6.62 -6.35
C LEU A 326 0.73 5.22 -5.90
N ILE A 327 1.89 4.74 -6.36
CA ILE A 327 2.45 3.43 -6.00
C ILE A 327 2.83 3.38 -4.51
N GLY A 328 3.50 4.41 -4.00
CA GLY A 328 3.99 4.44 -2.61
C GLY A 328 2.86 4.53 -1.58
N ASN A 329 1.76 5.22 -1.91
CA ASN A 329 0.58 5.32 -1.06
C ASN A 329 -0.24 4.02 -1.02
N ALA A 330 -0.18 3.20 -2.08
CA ALA A 330 -0.98 1.99 -2.15
C ALA A 330 -0.69 1.02 -0.99
N VAL A 331 -1.74 0.32 -0.58
CA VAL A 331 -1.66 -0.90 0.23
C VAL A 331 -1.09 -2.01 -0.66
N PRO A 332 -0.11 -2.81 -0.18
CA PRO A 332 0.35 -3.95 -0.96
C PRO A 332 -0.81 -4.90 -1.29
N VAL A 333 -0.96 -5.28 -2.56
CA VAL A 333 -2.03 -6.20 -3.02
C VAL A 333 -2.07 -7.48 -2.18
N ARG A 334 -0.91 -8.06 -1.87
CA ARG A 334 -0.82 -9.28 -1.07
C ARG A 334 -1.35 -9.09 0.36
N LEU A 335 -1.20 -7.91 0.97
CA LEU A 335 -1.82 -7.61 2.26
C LEU A 335 -3.35 -7.60 2.14
N GLY A 336 -3.89 -6.95 1.11
CA GLY A 336 -5.34 -6.96 0.84
C GLY A 336 -5.88 -8.38 0.60
N GLU A 337 -5.12 -9.22 -0.11
CA GLU A 337 -5.49 -10.63 -0.35
C GLU A 337 -5.55 -11.44 0.94
N VAL A 338 -4.57 -11.26 1.83
CA VAL A 338 -4.56 -11.95 3.13
C VAL A 338 -5.71 -11.48 4.02
N ILE A 339 -6.02 -10.18 4.01
CA ILE A 339 -7.19 -9.62 4.72
C ILE A 339 -8.47 -10.27 4.20
N ALA A 340 -8.69 -10.27 2.89
CA ALA A 340 -9.91 -10.84 2.31
C ALA A 340 -10.07 -12.33 2.59
N ARG A 341 -9.01 -13.12 2.44
CA ARG A 341 -9.07 -14.56 2.76
C ARG A 341 -9.38 -14.83 4.23
N SER A 342 -8.88 -13.97 5.13
CA SER A 342 -9.19 -14.07 6.57
C SER A 342 -10.67 -13.77 6.84
N LEU A 343 -11.21 -12.71 6.22
CA LEU A 343 -12.63 -12.36 6.33
C LEU A 343 -13.56 -13.40 5.69
N VAL A 344 -13.20 -13.94 4.52
CA VAL A 344 -13.95 -15.02 3.85
C VAL A 344 -13.98 -16.27 4.73
N GLY A 345 -12.83 -16.68 5.28
CA GLY A 345 -12.76 -17.81 6.20
C GLY A 345 -13.59 -17.59 7.47
N HIS A 346 -13.54 -16.38 8.04
CA HIS A 346 -14.35 -15.99 9.19
C HIS A 346 -15.85 -16.09 8.91
N VAL A 347 -16.32 -15.59 7.76
CA VAL A 347 -17.73 -15.69 7.36
C VAL A 347 -18.14 -17.16 7.17
N GLN A 348 -17.30 -17.95 6.50
CA GLN A 348 -17.58 -19.37 6.27
C GLN A 348 -17.76 -20.15 7.58
N ALA A 349 -16.96 -19.85 8.61
CA ALA A 349 -17.05 -20.49 9.92
C ALA A 349 -18.31 -20.11 10.73
N HIS A 350 -19.01 -19.04 10.36
CA HIS A 350 -20.26 -18.61 11.02
C HIS A 350 -21.52 -19.03 10.25
N VAL A 351 -21.38 -19.34 8.96
CA VAL A 351 -22.49 -19.79 8.10
C VAL A 351 -22.61 -21.32 8.08
N TYR A 352 -21.50 -22.05 8.26
CA TYR A 352 -21.42 -23.52 8.22
C TYR A 352 -20.71 -24.08 9.44
#